data_AF-A0A932E169-F1
#
_entry.id   AF-A0A932E169-F1
#
_cell.length_a   1.000
_cell.length_b   1.000
_cell.length_c   1.000
_cell.angle_alpha   90.00
_cell.angle_beta   90.00
_cell.angle_gamma   90.00
#
_symmetry.space_group_name_H-M   'P 1'
#
loop_
_entity.id
_entity.type
_entity.pdbx_description
1 polymer ?
#
loop_
_entity_poly.entity_id
_entity_poly.type
_entity_poly.pdbx_seq_one_letter_code
_entity_poly.pdbx_strand_id
1 'polypeptide(L)'
;MAQRIRGIGDDEATGEIREVFEASTEMLGRVANLVRILAHSPGVARWFLPLVVAVRQPSAGAVSDVRLRNLAILRTSILNGCRY
;
A
#
# COMPACT_ATOMS: atom_id res chain seq x y z
N MET A 1 -6.25 -17.38 -7.24
CA MET A 1 -5.08 -18.01 -6.58
C MET A 1 -5.05 -17.55 -5.15
N ALA A 2 -4.82 -18.45 -4.20
CA ALA A 2 -4.62 -18.05 -2.81
C ALA A 2 -3.28 -17.31 -2.65
N GLN A 3 -3.25 -16.30 -1.78
CA GLN A 3 -2.04 -15.57 -1.42
C GLN A 3 -1.02 -16.54 -0.80
N ARG A 4 0.21 -16.58 -1.35
CA ARG A 4 1.26 -17.55 -0.92
C ARG A 4 2.08 -17.09 0.27
N ILE A 5 2.19 -15.78 0.49
CA ILE A 5 2.94 -15.19 1.60
C ILE A 5 1.93 -14.69 2.63
N ARG A 6 2.02 -15.18 3.88
CA ARG A 6 1.14 -14.72 4.96
C ARG A 6 1.45 -13.25 5.26
N GLY A 7 0.42 -12.42 5.39
CA GLY A 7 0.58 -11.07 5.91
C GLY A 7 0.70 -11.07 7.44
N ILE A 8 1.43 -10.11 8.00
CA ILE A 8 1.44 -9.86 9.44
C ILE A 8 0.09 -9.26 9.87
N GLY A 9 -0.52 -9.84 10.91
CA GLY A 9 -1.76 -9.35 11.53
C GLY A 9 -1.55 -8.07 12.33
N ASP A 10 -2.63 -7.37 12.67
CA ASP A 10 -2.54 -6.12 13.45
C ASP A 10 -2.07 -6.38 14.89
N ASP A 11 -2.46 -7.52 15.46
CA ASP A 11 -2.05 -8.02 16.77
C ASP A 11 -0.59 -8.48 16.83
N GLU A 12 -0.02 -8.84 15.69
CA GLU A 12 1.36 -9.30 15.54
C GLU A 12 2.33 -8.15 15.18
N ALA A 13 1.80 -6.97 14.85
CA ALA A 13 2.60 -5.82 14.44
C ALA A 13 3.28 -5.16 15.65
N THR A 14 4.62 -5.10 15.62
CA THR A 14 5.42 -4.49 16.69
C THR A 14 6.45 -3.51 16.13
N GLY A 15 6.90 -2.56 16.97
CA GLY A 15 7.93 -1.59 16.59
C GLY A 15 7.57 -0.80 15.34
N GLU A 16 8.54 -0.65 14.43
CA GLU A 16 8.41 0.09 13.17
C GLU A 16 7.23 -0.37 12.30
N ILE A 17 6.87 -1.67 12.32
CA ILE A 17 5.74 -2.17 11.55
C ILE A 17 4.42 -1.66 12.07
N ARG A 18 4.27 -1.54 13.40
CA ARG A 18 3.05 -1.01 14.00
C ARG A 18 2.85 0.45 13.58
N GLU A 19 3.92 1.24 13.59
CA GLU A 19 3.90 2.64 13.13
C GLU A 19 3.51 2.73 11.65
N VAL A 20 4.03 1.85 10.79
CA VAL A 20 3.63 1.78 9.37
C VAL A 20 2.15 1.42 9.21
N PHE A 21 1.60 0.52 10.04
CA PHE A 21 0.19 0.12 9.98
C PHE A 21 -0.74 1.25 10.44
N GLU A 22 -0.39 1.94 11.52
CA GLU A 22 -1.09 3.12 12.01
C GLU A 22 -1.10 4.22 10.94
N ALA A 23 0.08 4.56 10.39
CA ALA A 23 0.21 5.54 9.31
C ALA A 23 -0.57 5.13 8.05
N SER A 24 -0.56 3.85 7.67
CA SER A 24 -1.36 3.37 6.54
C SER A 24 -2.85 3.56 6.78
N THR A 25 -3.30 3.34 8.01
CA THR A 25 -4.71 3.52 8.39
C THR A 25 -5.10 4.99 8.39
N GLU A 26 -4.25 5.86 8.90
CA GLU A 26 -4.47 7.31 8.88
C GLU A 26 -4.51 7.87 7.45
N MET A 27 -3.54 7.50 6.62
CA MET A 27 -3.37 8.10 5.28
C MET A 27 -4.26 7.46 4.20
N LEU A 28 -4.59 6.17 4.35
CA LEU A 28 -5.29 5.37 3.32
C LEU A 28 -6.57 4.70 3.83
N GLY A 29 -6.93 4.86 5.11
CA GLY A 29 -8.13 4.31 5.74
C GLY A 29 -8.05 2.81 6.09
N ARG A 30 -6.94 2.14 5.75
CA ARG A 30 -6.71 0.70 6.05
C ARG A 30 -5.25 0.30 5.85
N VAL A 31 -4.89 -0.84 6.40
CA VAL A 31 -3.66 -1.58 6.03
C VAL A 31 -3.97 -2.54 4.87
N ALA A 32 -3.31 -2.35 3.72
CA ALA A 32 -3.49 -3.24 2.56
C ALA A 32 -2.72 -4.56 2.70
N ASN A 33 -3.20 -5.68 2.13
CA ASN A 33 -2.51 -6.98 2.27
C ASN A 33 -1.05 -6.94 1.75
N LEU A 34 -0.74 -6.13 0.73
CA LEU A 34 0.63 -5.92 0.28
C LEU A 34 1.50 -5.28 1.37
N VAL A 35 0.99 -4.30 2.11
CA VAL A 35 1.71 -3.70 3.25
C VAL A 35 1.91 -4.74 4.35
N ARG A 36 0.91 -5.61 4.60
CA ARG A 36 1.03 -6.74 5.54
C ARG A 36 2.08 -7.76 5.12
N ILE A 37 2.29 -7.97 3.82
CA ILE A 37 3.36 -8.82 3.29
C ILE A 37 4.72 -8.14 3.42
N LEU A 38 4.80 -6.85 3.06
CA LEU A 38 6.04 -6.07 3.18
C LEU A 38 6.50 -5.89 4.62
N ALA A 39 5.59 -6.07 5.59
CA ALA A 39 5.90 -6.02 7.02
C ALA A 39 6.95 -7.05 7.48
N HIS A 40 7.17 -8.13 6.71
CA HIS A 40 8.32 -9.03 6.92
C HIS A 40 9.68 -8.36 6.67
N SER A 41 9.70 -7.16 6.10
CA SER A 41 10.89 -6.36 5.81
C SER A 41 10.64 -4.89 6.19
N PRO A 42 10.78 -4.53 7.48
CA PRO A 42 10.46 -3.19 7.99
C PRO A 42 11.14 -2.06 7.22
N GLY A 43 12.42 -2.23 6.89
CA GLY A 43 13.18 -1.25 6.12
C GLY A 43 12.61 -0.98 4.72
N VAL A 44 11.89 -1.92 4.11
CA VAL A 44 11.18 -1.71 2.83
C VAL A 44 9.80 -1.11 3.07
N ALA A 45 9.05 -1.64 4.05
CA ALA A 45 7.71 -1.18 4.39
C ALA A 45 7.68 0.32 4.72
N ARG A 46 8.70 0.80 5.46
CA ARG A 46 8.87 2.21 5.82
C ARG A 46 8.87 3.15 4.62
N TRP A 47 9.50 2.76 3.51
CA TRP A 47 9.62 3.62 2.33
C TRP A 47 8.49 3.42 1.32
N PHE A 48 7.89 2.23 1.30
CA PHE A 48 6.84 1.92 0.34
C PHE A 48 5.56 2.74 0.57
N LEU A 49 5.13 2.89 1.82
CA LEU A 49 3.91 3.64 2.14
C LEU A 49 4.00 5.12 1.69
N PRO A 50 5.06 5.89 2.03
CA PRO A 50 5.24 7.26 1.53
C PRO A 50 5.19 7.36 0.01
N LEU A 51 5.81 6.41 -0.71
CA LEU A 51 5.75 6.38 -2.19
C LEU A 51 4.30 6.25 -2.67
N VAL A 52 3.53 5.29 -2.12
CA VAL A 52 2.12 5.08 -2.50
C VAL A 52 1.30 6.33 -2.25
N VAL A 53 1.49 6.98 -1.12
CA VAL A 53 0.74 8.20 -0.77
C VAL A 53 1.14 9.35 -1.69
N ALA A 54 2.43 9.57 -1.95
CA ALA A 54 2.91 10.63 -2.82
C ALA A 54 2.37 10.54 -4.26
N VAL A 55 2.19 9.32 -4.79
CA VAL A 55 1.62 9.14 -6.14
C VAL A 55 0.09 9.07 -6.15
N ARG A 56 -0.59 8.81 -5.02
CA ARG A 56 -2.06 8.57 -4.97
C ARG A 56 -2.89 9.62 -4.24
N GLN A 57 -2.30 10.40 -3.33
CA GLN A 57 -3.04 11.39 -2.56
C GLN A 57 -2.70 12.80 -3.03
N PRO A 58 -3.71 13.62 -3.42
CA PRO A 58 -3.49 15.02 -3.75
C PRO A 58 -2.83 15.81 -2.61
N SER A 59 -3.20 15.52 -1.36
CA SER A 59 -2.62 16.15 -0.16
C SER A 59 -1.17 15.78 0.11
N ALA A 60 -0.60 14.79 -0.59
CA ALA A 60 0.75 14.30 -0.38
C ALA A 60 1.68 14.47 -1.59
N GLY A 61 1.28 15.29 -2.58
CA GLY A 61 2.14 15.67 -3.70
C GLY A 61 1.70 15.17 -5.07
N ALA A 62 0.60 14.43 -5.17
CA ALA A 62 0.14 13.98 -6.46
C ALA A 62 -0.57 15.09 -7.25
N VAL A 63 -0.01 15.42 -8.42
CA VAL A 63 -0.48 16.53 -9.26
C VAL A 63 -1.46 16.13 -10.36
N SER A 64 -1.57 14.84 -10.67
CA SER A 64 -2.48 14.35 -11.71
C SER A 64 -3.93 14.27 -11.22
N ASP A 65 -4.88 14.49 -12.13
CA ASP A 65 -6.31 14.25 -11.88
C ASP A 65 -6.56 12.85 -11.29
N VAL A 66 -7.47 12.78 -10.30
CA VAL A 66 -7.77 11.55 -9.56
C VAL A 66 -8.36 10.48 -10.48
N ARG A 67 -9.24 10.84 -11.42
CA ARG A 67 -9.86 9.87 -12.34
C ARG A 67 -8.82 9.33 -13.32
N LEU A 68 -7.99 10.20 -13.89
CA LEU A 68 -6.94 9.79 -14.84
C LEU A 68 -5.97 8.78 -14.22
N ARG A 69 -5.51 9.05 -12.99
CA ARG A 69 -4.61 8.14 -12.26
C ARG A 69 -5.26 6.80 -11.93
N ASN A 70 -6.52 6.79 -11.51
CA ASN A 70 -7.24 5.55 -11.28
C ASN A 70 -7.41 4.74 -12.58
N LEU A 71 -7.67 5.42 -13.70
CA LEU A 71 -7.73 4.77 -15.01
C LEU A 71 -6.37 4.19 -15.43
N ALA A 72 -5.27 4.91 -15.18
CA ALA A 72 -3.92 4.41 -15.45
C ALA A 72 -3.60 3.15 -14.63
N ILE A 73 -3.97 3.14 -13.34
CA ILE A 73 -3.82 1.97 -12.45
C ILE A 73 -4.64 0.79 -12.99
N LEU A 74 -5.93 0.99 -13.28
CA LEU A 74 -6.81 -0.07 -13.79
C LEU A 74 -6.34 -0.62 -15.13
N ARG A 75 -5.99 0.26 -16.08
CA ARG A 75 -5.53 -0.15 -17.40
C ARG A 75 -4.26 -0.97 -17.32
N THR A 76 -3.30 -0.55 -16.50
CA THR A 76 -2.04 -1.27 -16.28
C THR A 76 -2.30 -2.63 -15.65
N SER A 77 -3.17 -2.71 -14.64
CA SER A 77 -3.53 -3.99 -14.00
C SER A 77 -4.22 -4.95 -14.96
N ILE A 78 -5.15 -4.47 -15.79
CA ILE A 78 -5.84 -5.29 -16.80
C ILE A 78 -4.85 -5.82 -17.84
N LEU A 79 -3.98 -4.96 -18.36
CA LEU A 79 -2.96 -5.36 -19.34
C LEU A 79 -2.02 -6.43 -18.77
N ASN A 80 -1.68 -6.34 -17.48
CA ASN A 80 -0.82 -7.31 -16.79
C ASN A 80 -1.58 -8.53 -16.23
N GLY A 81 -2.90 -8.62 -16.41
CA GLY A 81 -3.71 -9.70 -15.83
C GLY A 81 -3.65 -9.76 -14.29
N CYS A 82 -3.38 -8.64 -13.63
CA CYS A 82 -3.26 -8.54 -12.18
C CYS A 82 -4.64 -8.64 -11.53
N ARG A 83 -4.86 -9.73 -10.76
CA ARG A 83 -6.13 -10.07 -10.09
C ARG A 83 -6.00 -10.03 -8.57
N TYR A 84 -5.17 -9.11 -8.07
CA TYR A 84 -4.98 -8.87 -6.65
C TYR A 84 -6.24 -8.25 -6.02
#